data_AF-A0A9D4FZW5-F1
#
_entry.id   AF-A0A9D4FZW5-F1
#
_cell.length_a   1.000
_cell.length_b   1.000
_cell.length_c   1.000
_cell.angle_alpha   90.00
_cell.angle_beta   90.00
_cell.angle_gamma   90.00
#
_symmetry.space_group_name_H-M   'P 1'
#
loop_
_entity.id
_entity.type
_entity.pdbx_description
1 polymer ?
#
loop_
_entity_poly.entity_id
_entity_poly.type
_entity_poly.pdbx_seq_one_letter_code
_entity_poly.pdbx_strand_id
1 'polypeptide(L)'
;MQRKLNTVADQVEDMGRQQLVKNQEYVRRISNLAGCSGETDVEFDVAYTSRPQAGCDTATQVFAPVIEKTTSKHLPVDLHIGNKLCSKPNCNHLDRSCKKNYCDETSINQAEAIFLKKSLENIKNQNILKVTSVTTDGSASLAKAMREHNAKVQEKVHYFKCFIHNMRNLHKHLRSACINQPKGMDRLLYCKKLATAIRTRVRLELTRLRKLLRGDELYLARAREAVTYVLDCFSGSHDSCKHKSVVCTAHLKGHSTRYLPYGKNVVLSAADKQKKQKVLDKYCGVQQLRDTVQLHNTNRCENMHSRLFSYAPKSMVWKRSFTALCYSATLGASVGRGLSLLQLAGRCGINIEASDPMYRYAMFTQNIARYHSDRKQKHEYKTSRY
;
A
#
# COMPACT_ATOMS: atom_id res chain seq x y z
N MET A 1 32.01 -16.06 -18.84
CA MET A 1 31.05 -16.02 -17.71
C MET A 1 30.13 -14.79 -17.76
N GLN A 2 30.66 -13.57 -17.93
CA GLN A 2 29.86 -12.33 -17.91
C GLN A 2 28.80 -12.20 -19.03
N ARG A 3 29.06 -12.71 -20.25
CA ARG A 3 28.06 -12.76 -21.34
C ARG A 3 26.87 -13.66 -20.98
N LYS A 4 27.12 -14.84 -20.39
CA LYS A 4 26.08 -15.76 -19.92
C LYS A 4 25.21 -15.14 -18.82
N LEU A 5 25.81 -14.42 -17.87
CA LEU A 5 25.08 -13.70 -16.82
C LEU A 5 24.19 -12.57 -17.36
N ASN A 6 24.62 -11.87 -18.41
CA ASN A 6 23.79 -10.86 -19.06
C ASN A 6 22.57 -11.50 -19.74
N THR A 7 22.75 -12.62 -20.46
CA THR A 7 21.65 -13.36 -21.09
C THR A 7 20.60 -13.82 -20.08
N VAL A 8 21.05 -14.30 -18.90
CA VAL A 8 20.13 -14.69 -17.81
C VAL A 8 19.31 -13.49 -17.32
N ALA A 9 19.92 -12.30 -17.19
CA ALA A 9 19.19 -11.11 -16.75
C ALA A 9 18.06 -10.71 -17.72
N ASP A 10 18.32 -10.77 -19.03
CA ASP A 10 17.31 -10.47 -20.06
C ASP A 10 16.20 -11.54 -20.07
N GLN A 11 16.54 -12.83 -19.92
CA GLN A 11 15.54 -13.92 -19.80
C GLN A 11 14.63 -13.76 -18.57
N VAL A 12 15.18 -13.30 -17.45
CA VAL A 12 14.41 -13.02 -16.23
C VAL A 12 13.48 -11.83 -16.42
N GLU A 13 13.93 -10.79 -17.13
CA GLU A 13 13.11 -9.64 -17.51
C GLU A 13 11.91 -10.08 -18.36
N ASP A 14 12.14 -10.87 -19.42
CA ASP A 14 11.07 -11.38 -20.29
C ASP A 14 10.06 -12.24 -19.51
N MET A 15 10.55 -13.15 -18.66
CA MET A 15 9.70 -13.97 -17.81
C MET A 15 8.85 -13.12 -16.86
N GLY A 16 9.44 -12.08 -16.26
CA GLY A 16 8.72 -11.15 -15.40
C GLY A 16 7.61 -10.40 -16.13
N ARG A 17 7.88 -9.92 -17.35
CA ARG A 17 6.88 -9.26 -18.21
C ARG A 17 5.73 -10.20 -18.56
N GLN A 18 6.03 -11.44 -18.96
CA GLN A 18 5.02 -12.47 -19.23
C GLN A 18 4.19 -12.78 -17.98
N GLN A 19 4.80 -12.80 -16.79
CA GLN A 19 4.08 -13.03 -15.55
C GLN A 19 3.12 -11.87 -15.22
N LEU A 20 3.49 -10.61 -15.48
CA LEU A 20 2.58 -9.48 -15.30
C LEU A 20 1.34 -9.62 -16.21
N VAL A 21 1.52 -10.01 -17.47
CA VAL A 21 0.40 -10.28 -18.40
C VAL A 21 -0.50 -11.39 -17.85
N LYS A 22 0.06 -12.51 -17.39
CA LYS A 22 -0.71 -13.60 -16.76
C LYS A 22 -1.46 -13.14 -15.51
N ASN A 23 -0.87 -12.26 -14.72
CA ASN A 23 -1.54 -11.68 -13.56
C ASN A 23 -2.72 -10.80 -14.00
N GLN A 24 -2.56 -10.01 -15.07
CA GLN A 24 -3.66 -9.21 -15.63
C GLN A 24 -4.81 -10.09 -16.10
N GLU A 25 -4.53 -11.18 -16.84
CA GLU A 25 -5.52 -12.15 -17.30
C GLU A 25 -6.26 -12.82 -16.13
N TYR A 26 -5.52 -13.20 -15.08
CA TYR A 26 -6.11 -13.76 -13.87
C TYR A 26 -7.07 -12.78 -13.20
N VAL A 27 -6.65 -11.53 -13.01
CA VAL A 27 -7.49 -10.49 -12.39
C VAL A 27 -8.72 -10.22 -13.25
N ARG A 28 -8.58 -10.15 -14.58
CA ARG A 28 -9.70 -9.96 -15.51
C ARG A 28 -10.73 -11.07 -15.35
N ARG A 29 -10.28 -12.33 -15.28
CA ARG A 29 -11.15 -13.48 -15.07
C ARG A 29 -11.93 -13.39 -13.77
N ILE A 30 -11.27 -13.02 -12.67
CA ILE A 30 -11.94 -12.85 -11.36
C ILE A 30 -12.91 -11.67 -11.38
N SER A 31 -12.53 -10.54 -11.97
CA SER A 31 -13.38 -9.34 -12.11
C SER A 31 -14.63 -9.64 -12.94
N ASN A 32 -14.50 -10.38 -14.06
CA ASN A 32 -15.63 -10.83 -14.87
C ASN A 32 -16.59 -11.74 -14.08
N LEU A 33 -16.06 -12.67 -13.28
CA LEU A 33 -16.87 -13.54 -12.42
C LEU A 33 -17.62 -12.74 -11.34
N ALA A 34 -17.09 -11.59 -10.93
CA ALA A 34 -17.74 -10.66 -10.01
C ALA A 34 -18.72 -9.69 -10.72
N GLY A 35 -18.85 -9.76 -12.05
CA GLY A 35 -19.72 -8.88 -12.84
C GLY A 35 -19.14 -7.50 -13.14
N CYS A 36 -17.83 -7.30 -12.96
CA CYS A 36 -17.16 -5.99 -13.11
C CYS A 36 -16.41 -5.83 -14.44
N SER A 37 -16.71 -6.64 -15.47
CA SER A 37 -16.20 -6.46 -16.85
C SER A 37 -14.69 -6.21 -17.00
N GLY A 38 -13.85 -6.80 -16.14
CA GLY A 38 -12.40 -6.65 -16.21
C GLY A 38 -11.87 -5.35 -15.57
N GLU A 39 -12.71 -4.66 -14.82
CA GLU A 39 -12.33 -3.49 -14.04
C GLU A 39 -11.50 -3.88 -12.82
N THR A 40 -10.50 -3.04 -12.50
CA THR A 40 -9.68 -3.20 -11.31
C THR A 40 -9.32 -1.87 -10.69
N ASP A 41 -9.35 -1.85 -9.35
CA ASP A 41 -8.65 -0.84 -8.59
C ASP A 41 -7.19 -1.24 -8.43
N VAL A 42 -6.29 -0.26 -8.34
CA VAL A 42 -4.87 -0.50 -8.14
C VAL A 42 -4.30 0.38 -7.02
N GLU A 43 -3.23 -0.08 -6.40
CA GLU A 43 -2.33 0.77 -5.62
C GLU A 43 -1.04 1.02 -6.41
N PHE A 44 -0.43 2.17 -6.17
CA PHE A 44 0.85 2.57 -6.73
C PHE A 44 1.68 3.22 -5.63
N ASP A 45 2.94 2.83 -5.58
CA ASP A 45 3.94 3.43 -4.69
C ASP A 45 5.31 3.25 -5.34
N VAL A 46 6.29 4.02 -4.89
CA VAL A 46 7.62 4.02 -5.49
C VAL A 46 8.70 3.84 -4.44
N ALA A 47 9.71 3.05 -4.79
CA ALA A 47 10.89 2.86 -3.96
C ALA A 47 12.17 3.12 -4.75
N TYR A 48 13.22 3.50 -4.03
CA TYR A 48 14.47 3.97 -4.62
C TYR A 48 15.66 3.24 -4.00
N THR A 49 16.66 3.02 -4.84
CA THR A 49 18.04 2.70 -4.42
C THR A 49 18.95 3.80 -4.94
N SER A 50 19.79 4.35 -4.08
CA SER A 50 20.77 5.37 -4.45
C SER A 50 22.06 5.13 -3.67
N ARG A 51 23.18 5.71 -4.12
CA ARG A 51 24.37 5.75 -3.25
C ARG A 51 24.03 6.60 -2.02
N PRO A 52 24.52 6.23 -0.82
CA PRO A 52 24.28 6.97 0.42
C PRO A 52 25.14 8.25 0.47
N GLN A 53 24.94 9.15 -0.48
CA GLN A 53 25.53 10.48 -0.49
C GLN A 53 24.39 11.48 -0.61
N ALA A 54 24.25 12.34 0.41
CA ALA A 54 23.20 13.35 0.45
C ALA A 54 23.28 14.26 -0.79
N GLY A 55 22.14 14.49 -1.46
CA GLY A 55 22.05 15.32 -2.66
C GLY A 55 22.46 14.65 -3.97
N CYS A 56 22.90 13.39 -3.96
CA CYS A 56 23.33 12.67 -5.17
C CYS A 56 22.17 11.85 -5.78
N ASP A 57 21.27 12.52 -6.50
CA ASP A 57 20.16 11.90 -7.23
C ASP A 57 20.58 11.31 -8.59
N THR A 58 21.84 11.47 -8.99
CA THR A 58 22.36 11.09 -10.33
C THR A 58 22.60 9.59 -10.49
N ALA A 59 22.64 8.84 -9.38
CA ALA A 59 22.81 7.38 -9.36
C ALA A 59 21.54 6.64 -8.89
N THR A 60 20.37 7.24 -9.05
CA THR A 60 19.10 6.69 -8.54
C THR A 60 18.53 5.64 -9.48
N GLN A 61 18.11 4.52 -8.90
CA GLN A 61 17.30 3.50 -9.56
C GLN A 61 15.97 3.37 -8.83
N VAL A 62 14.92 3.10 -9.58
CA VAL A 62 13.53 3.25 -9.15
C VAL A 62 12.76 1.99 -9.43
N PHE A 63 11.98 1.56 -8.46
CA PHE A 63 11.03 0.47 -8.55
C PHE A 63 9.64 1.00 -8.22
N ALA A 64 8.75 0.99 -9.21
CA ALA A 64 7.43 1.59 -9.15
C ALA A 64 6.37 0.56 -9.58
N PRO A 65 5.94 -0.32 -8.67
CA PRO A 65 4.94 -1.31 -9.00
C PRO A 65 3.51 -0.79 -9.00
N VAL A 66 2.68 -1.43 -9.82
CA VAL A 66 1.23 -1.32 -9.77
C VAL A 66 0.65 -2.65 -9.30
N ILE A 67 -0.09 -2.62 -8.19
CA ILE A 67 -0.69 -3.81 -7.58
C ILE A 67 -2.20 -3.70 -7.64
N GLU A 68 -2.88 -4.75 -8.07
CA GLU A 68 -4.34 -4.82 -8.07
C GLU A 68 -4.95 -4.91 -6.66
N LYS A 69 -6.15 -4.36 -6.50
CA LYS A 69 -6.92 -4.34 -5.25
C LYS A 69 -8.24 -5.10 -5.30
N THR A 70 -8.59 -5.63 -6.46
CA THR A 70 -9.87 -6.32 -6.69
C THR A 70 -9.87 -7.73 -6.12
N THR A 71 -8.75 -8.45 -6.23
CA THR A 71 -8.62 -9.83 -5.75
C THR A 71 -7.93 -9.88 -4.38
N SER A 72 -8.18 -10.98 -3.65
CA SER A 72 -7.53 -11.23 -2.36
C SER A 72 -6.02 -11.49 -2.46
N LYS A 73 -5.49 -11.72 -3.67
CA LYS A 73 -4.06 -12.02 -3.88
C LYS A 73 -3.20 -10.77 -3.94
N HIS A 74 -3.76 -9.62 -4.33
CA HIS A 74 -3.04 -8.36 -4.55
C HIS A 74 -1.78 -8.58 -5.40
N LEU A 75 -2.01 -9.03 -6.63
CA LEU A 75 -0.96 -9.36 -7.61
C LEU A 75 -0.37 -8.10 -8.27
N PRO A 76 0.94 -8.09 -8.59
CA PRO A 76 1.49 -7.05 -9.44
C PRO A 76 0.92 -7.19 -10.86
N VAL A 77 0.36 -6.11 -11.39
CA VAL A 77 -0.25 -6.08 -12.73
C VAL A 77 0.55 -5.24 -13.72
N ASP A 78 1.36 -4.30 -13.22
CA ASP A 78 2.39 -3.64 -13.99
C ASP A 78 3.60 -3.30 -13.12
N LEU A 79 4.72 -3.04 -13.76
CA LEU A 79 5.94 -2.63 -13.10
C LEU A 79 6.70 -1.62 -13.96
N HIS A 80 6.89 -0.42 -13.41
CA HIS A 80 7.82 0.54 -13.97
C HIS A 80 9.16 0.49 -13.24
N ILE A 81 10.25 0.49 -14.00
CA ILE A 81 11.61 0.47 -13.47
C ILE A 81 12.34 1.66 -14.06
N GLY A 82 12.75 2.59 -13.21
CA GLY A 82 13.53 3.76 -13.58
C GLY A 82 15.01 3.56 -13.29
N ASN A 83 15.89 4.05 -14.15
CA ASN A 83 17.33 3.95 -13.95
C ASN A 83 18.03 5.15 -14.59
N LYS A 84 18.78 5.91 -13.77
CA LYS A 84 19.65 7.00 -14.23
C LYS A 84 21.04 6.51 -14.65
N LEU A 85 21.41 5.29 -14.28
CA LEU A 85 22.76 4.77 -14.54
C LEU A 85 22.89 4.25 -15.97
N CYS A 86 23.91 4.77 -16.67
CA CYS A 86 24.43 4.18 -17.89
C CYS A 86 25.70 3.37 -17.59
N SER A 87 25.81 2.15 -18.14
CA SER A 87 27.01 1.33 -17.98
C SER A 87 28.09 1.61 -19.03
N LYS A 88 27.80 2.39 -20.07
CA LYS A 88 28.72 2.68 -21.18
C LYS A 88 29.23 4.13 -21.08
N PRO A 89 30.56 4.37 -21.03
CA PRO A 89 31.10 5.72 -21.20
C PRO A 89 30.74 6.24 -22.61
N ASN A 90 30.42 7.53 -22.73
CA ASN A 90 30.04 8.19 -24.00
C ASN A 90 28.85 7.55 -24.74
N CYS A 91 27.91 6.96 -24.00
CA CYS A 91 26.68 6.44 -24.59
C CYS A 91 25.78 7.58 -25.07
N ASN A 92 25.36 7.54 -26.33
CA ASN A 92 24.36 8.47 -26.87
C ASN A 92 22.94 8.24 -26.30
N HIS A 93 22.75 7.23 -25.45
CA HIS A 93 21.47 6.83 -24.85
C HIS A 93 20.36 6.45 -25.84
N LEU A 94 20.69 6.28 -27.12
CA LEU A 94 19.75 5.84 -28.18
C LEU A 94 19.78 4.33 -28.39
N ASP A 95 20.85 3.67 -27.95
CA ASP A 95 21.05 2.22 -28.07
C ASP A 95 20.19 1.45 -27.04
N ARG A 96 19.46 0.42 -27.50
CA ARG A 96 18.64 -0.50 -26.67
C ARG A 96 19.43 -1.19 -25.55
N SER A 97 20.75 -1.30 -25.68
CA SER A 97 21.61 -1.85 -24.63
C SER A 97 21.90 -0.87 -23.48
N CYS A 98 21.55 0.41 -23.64
CA CYS A 98 21.55 1.37 -22.55
C CYS A 98 20.33 1.13 -21.65
N LYS A 99 20.57 0.75 -20.39
CA LYS A 99 19.48 0.58 -19.40
C LYS A 99 19.13 1.90 -18.68
N LYS A 100 19.73 3.04 -19.07
CA LYS A 100 19.30 4.38 -18.59
C LYS A 100 18.01 4.75 -19.30
N ASN A 101 16.96 5.06 -18.56
CA ASN A 101 15.62 5.30 -19.12
C ASN A 101 14.86 6.46 -18.47
N TYR A 102 15.55 7.22 -17.61
CA TYR A 102 15.03 8.40 -16.94
C TYR A 102 16.14 9.43 -16.73
N CYS A 103 15.78 10.71 -16.87
CA CYS A 103 16.69 11.86 -16.97
C CYS A 103 17.32 12.21 -15.62
N ASP A 104 18.59 12.66 -15.64
CA ASP A 104 19.39 12.87 -14.43
C ASP A 104 18.88 14.08 -13.63
N GLU A 105 18.42 15.11 -14.34
CA GLU A 105 17.85 16.35 -13.82
C GLU A 105 16.44 16.19 -13.27
N THR A 106 15.74 15.11 -13.65
CA THR A 106 14.37 14.94 -13.18
C THR A 106 14.39 14.50 -11.71
N SER A 107 13.64 15.26 -10.90
CA SER A 107 13.53 15.01 -9.45
C SER A 107 12.69 13.76 -9.17
N ILE A 108 12.98 13.09 -8.05
CA ILE A 108 12.25 11.89 -7.61
C ILE A 108 10.73 12.10 -7.60
N ASN A 109 10.26 13.25 -7.09
CA ASN A 109 8.83 13.57 -7.01
C ASN A 109 8.16 13.69 -8.39
N GLN A 110 8.88 14.22 -9.39
CA GLN A 110 8.40 14.28 -10.77
C GLN A 110 8.44 12.89 -11.41
N ALA A 111 9.43 12.05 -11.05
CA ALA A 111 9.55 10.67 -11.49
C ALA A 111 8.29 9.85 -11.17
N GLU A 112 7.82 9.92 -9.91
CA GLU A 112 6.65 9.15 -9.47
C GLU A 112 5.42 9.41 -10.35
N ALA A 113 5.16 10.68 -10.63
CA ALA A 113 4.06 11.10 -11.49
C ALA A 113 4.19 10.59 -12.93
N ILE A 114 5.41 10.63 -13.48
CA ILE A 114 5.71 10.10 -14.82
C ILE A 114 5.51 8.59 -14.85
N PHE A 115 6.00 7.88 -13.85
CA PHE A 115 5.93 6.42 -13.78
C PHE A 115 4.52 5.91 -13.59
N LEU A 116 3.70 6.59 -12.78
CA LEU A 116 2.28 6.28 -12.66
C LEU A 116 1.56 6.42 -14.01
N LYS A 117 1.73 7.56 -14.70
CA LYS A 117 1.11 7.79 -16.02
C LYS A 117 1.53 6.72 -17.04
N LYS A 118 2.83 6.43 -17.13
CA LYS A 118 3.37 5.37 -18.01
C LYS A 118 2.80 3.99 -17.68
N SER A 119 2.61 3.69 -16.39
CA SER A 119 2.08 2.38 -15.99
C SER A 119 0.60 2.23 -16.35
N LEU A 120 -0.20 3.30 -16.16
CA LEU A 120 -1.60 3.33 -16.58
C LEU A 120 -1.73 3.22 -18.11
N GLU A 121 -0.88 3.92 -18.85
CA GLU A 121 -0.79 3.82 -20.31
C GLU A 121 -0.40 2.41 -20.75
N ASN A 122 0.60 1.79 -20.10
CA ASN A 122 1.00 0.41 -20.39
C ASN A 122 -0.15 -0.57 -20.20
N ILE A 123 -0.83 -0.52 -19.05
CA ILE A 123 -1.98 -1.41 -18.76
C ILE A 123 -3.09 -1.19 -19.81
N LYS A 124 -3.40 0.07 -20.13
CA LYS A 124 -4.37 0.42 -21.16
C LYS A 124 -3.98 -0.16 -22.53
N ASN A 125 -2.70 -0.04 -22.92
CA ASN A 125 -2.20 -0.53 -24.21
C ASN A 125 -2.21 -2.05 -24.30
N GLN A 126 -2.05 -2.77 -23.18
CA GLN A 126 -2.22 -4.23 -23.16
C GLN A 126 -3.68 -4.64 -23.41
N ASN A 127 -4.65 -3.76 -23.08
CA ASN A 127 -6.08 -3.99 -23.29
C ASN A 127 -6.62 -5.28 -22.65
N ILE A 128 -6.05 -5.69 -21.51
CA ILE A 128 -6.47 -6.86 -20.73
C ILE A 128 -7.32 -6.43 -19.53
N LEU A 129 -6.91 -5.36 -18.84
CA LEU A 129 -7.57 -4.81 -17.66
C LEU A 129 -7.93 -3.35 -17.86
N LYS A 130 -9.02 -2.93 -17.22
CA LYS A 130 -9.41 -1.52 -17.12
C LYS A 130 -9.17 -1.03 -15.70
N VAL A 131 -8.33 -0.01 -15.54
CA VAL A 131 -8.07 0.58 -14.22
C VAL A 131 -9.16 1.61 -13.90
N THR A 132 -9.90 1.40 -12.82
CA THR A 132 -10.99 2.29 -12.36
C THR A 132 -10.52 3.30 -11.33
N SER A 133 -9.60 2.90 -10.45
CA SER A 133 -9.03 3.79 -9.46
C SER A 133 -7.59 3.45 -9.09
N VAL A 134 -6.87 4.46 -8.61
CA VAL A 134 -5.50 4.37 -8.10
C VAL A 134 -5.47 4.86 -6.67
N THR A 135 -4.85 4.08 -5.78
CA THR A 135 -4.55 4.46 -4.41
C THR A 135 -3.05 4.67 -4.22
N THR A 136 -2.66 5.80 -3.63
CA THR A 136 -1.26 6.08 -3.28
C THR A 136 -1.13 6.44 -1.80
N ASP A 137 0.08 6.66 -1.32
CA ASP A 137 0.35 7.10 0.07
C ASP A 137 -0.25 8.48 0.43
N GLY A 138 -0.74 9.23 -0.57
CA GLY A 138 -1.36 10.53 -0.42
C GLY A 138 -0.49 11.71 -0.87
N SER A 139 0.54 11.49 -1.68
CA SER A 139 1.36 12.55 -2.28
C SER A 139 0.55 13.56 -3.12
N ALA A 140 0.76 14.85 -2.86
CA ALA A 140 0.08 15.94 -3.58
C ALA A 140 0.49 16.03 -5.06
N SER A 141 1.74 15.64 -5.39
CA SER A 141 2.21 15.60 -6.78
C SER A 141 1.45 14.55 -7.59
N LEU A 142 1.19 13.37 -7.01
CA LEU A 142 0.41 12.30 -7.64
C LEU A 142 -1.04 12.69 -7.84
N ALA A 143 -1.66 13.35 -6.85
CA ALA A 143 -3.02 13.89 -7.01
C ALA A 143 -3.12 14.87 -8.18
N LYS A 144 -2.16 15.78 -8.33
CA LYS A 144 -2.09 16.71 -9.47
C LYS A 144 -1.90 15.94 -10.79
N ALA A 145 -0.97 14.99 -10.81
CA ALA A 145 -0.67 14.17 -11.98
C ALA A 145 -1.90 13.39 -12.49
N MET A 146 -2.70 12.84 -11.57
CA MET A 146 -3.94 12.12 -11.91
C MET A 146 -5.02 13.05 -12.46
N ARG A 147 -5.16 14.28 -11.93
CA ARG A 147 -6.08 15.27 -12.50
C ARG A 147 -5.71 15.64 -13.93
N GLU A 148 -4.42 15.87 -14.20
CA GLU A 148 -3.92 16.15 -15.54
C GLU A 148 -4.10 14.97 -16.49
N HIS A 149 -3.86 13.74 -16.02
CA HIS A 149 -4.08 12.53 -16.81
C HIS A 149 -5.56 12.42 -17.20
N ASN A 150 -6.47 12.52 -16.23
CA ASN A 150 -7.92 12.46 -16.43
C ASN A 150 -8.49 13.59 -17.31
N ALA A 151 -7.80 14.72 -17.43
CA ALA A 151 -8.19 15.78 -18.35
C ALA A 151 -7.89 15.42 -19.83
N LYS A 152 -6.97 14.50 -20.07
CA LYS A 152 -6.52 14.08 -21.41
C LYS A 152 -7.13 12.77 -21.88
N VAL A 153 -7.62 11.94 -20.95
CA VAL A 153 -8.20 10.63 -21.27
C VAL A 153 -9.72 10.66 -21.13
N GLN A 154 -10.41 9.91 -22.01
CA GLN A 154 -11.87 9.79 -21.97
C GLN A 154 -12.36 9.00 -20.74
N GLU A 155 -11.65 7.92 -20.40
CA GLU A 155 -11.96 7.11 -19.22
C GLU A 155 -11.21 7.64 -18.00
N LYS A 156 -11.97 8.21 -17.04
CA LYS A 156 -11.40 8.81 -15.83
C LYS A 156 -11.01 7.74 -14.82
N VAL A 157 -9.81 7.85 -14.27
CA VAL A 157 -9.31 7.01 -13.18
C VAL A 157 -9.46 7.75 -11.86
N HIS A 158 -10.24 7.20 -10.91
CA HIS A 158 -10.42 7.82 -9.61
C HIS A 158 -9.12 7.79 -8.78
N TYR A 159 -8.85 8.83 -8.00
CA TYR A 159 -7.69 8.89 -7.12
C TYR A 159 -8.11 8.79 -5.66
N PHE A 160 -7.51 7.86 -4.94
CA PHE A 160 -7.71 7.65 -3.51
C PHE A 160 -6.41 7.79 -2.72
N LYS A 161 -6.55 8.17 -1.45
CA LYS A 161 -5.45 8.19 -0.48
C LYS A 161 -5.44 6.90 0.33
N CYS A 162 -4.25 6.46 0.71
CA CYS A 162 -4.08 5.29 1.56
C CYS A 162 -4.72 5.52 2.93
N PHE A 163 -5.73 4.71 3.25
CA PHE A 163 -6.46 4.78 4.50
C PHE A 163 -5.56 4.58 5.73
N ILE A 164 -4.60 3.65 5.64
CA ILE A 164 -3.68 3.37 6.75
C ILE A 164 -2.74 4.55 7.01
N HIS A 165 -2.22 5.18 5.95
CA HIS A 165 -1.41 6.40 6.07
C HIS A 165 -2.22 7.57 6.65
N ASN A 166 -3.46 7.74 6.18
CA ASN A 166 -4.38 8.73 6.74
C ASN A 166 -4.57 8.51 8.26
N MET A 167 -4.81 7.27 8.70
CA MET A 167 -4.94 6.92 10.12
C MET A 167 -3.65 7.08 10.93
N ARG A 168 -2.47 6.82 10.33
CA ARG A 168 -1.16 7.09 10.95
C ARG A 168 -0.98 8.60 11.17
N ASN A 169 -1.31 9.42 10.17
CA ASN A 169 -1.23 10.88 10.25
C ASN A 169 -2.22 11.48 11.26
N LEU A 170 -3.45 10.95 11.30
CA LEU A 170 -4.44 11.29 12.33
C LEU A 170 -3.86 11.06 13.73
N HIS A 171 -3.27 9.88 13.99
CA HIS A 171 -2.67 9.57 15.29
C HIS A 171 -1.52 10.51 15.66
N LYS A 172 -0.63 10.82 14.71
CA LYS A 172 0.47 11.78 14.91
C LYS A 172 -0.08 13.14 15.37
N HIS A 173 -1.07 13.68 14.68
CA HIS A 173 -1.64 15.00 15.00
C HIS A 173 -2.50 14.99 16.26
N LEU A 174 -3.23 13.90 16.51
CA LEU A 174 -3.94 13.72 17.77
C LEU A 174 -2.96 13.66 18.94
N ARG A 175 -1.81 13.00 18.81
CA ARG A 175 -0.79 12.97 19.86
C ARG A 175 -0.22 14.37 20.12
N SER A 176 0.07 15.13 19.06
CA SER A 176 0.62 16.49 19.16
C SER A 176 -0.37 17.52 19.70
N ALA A 177 -1.67 17.36 19.47
CA ALA A 177 -2.72 18.22 20.00
C ALA A 177 -2.93 17.97 21.51
N CYS A 178 -1.90 18.20 22.34
CA CYS A 178 -1.93 17.88 23.77
C CYS A 178 -3.12 18.53 24.48
N ILE A 179 -3.68 17.78 25.43
CA ILE A 179 -4.79 18.22 26.28
C ILE A 179 -4.31 18.42 27.71
N ASN A 180 -5.12 19.11 28.53
CA ASN A 180 -4.91 19.13 29.96
C ASN A 180 -5.09 17.71 30.51
N GLN A 181 -4.09 17.22 31.24
CA GLN A 181 -4.13 15.87 31.80
C GLN A 181 -4.62 15.89 33.24
N PRO A 182 -5.18 14.77 33.74
CA PRO A 182 -5.40 14.59 35.18
C PRO A 182 -4.07 14.71 35.95
N LYS A 183 -4.12 15.28 37.17
CA LYS A 183 -2.95 15.37 38.07
C LYS A 183 -2.37 13.97 38.34
N GLY A 184 -1.04 13.87 38.38
CA GLY A 184 -0.32 12.62 38.71
C GLY A 184 -0.11 11.63 37.55
N MET A 185 -0.47 11.99 36.31
CA MET A 185 -0.22 11.15 35.13
C MET A 185 0.96 11.66 34.28
N ASP A 186 1.62 10.75 33.55
CA ASP A 186 2.56 11.13 32.49
C ASP A 186 1.78 11.64 31.26
N ARG A 187 2.05 12.90 30.89
CA ARG A 187 1.35 13.61 29.80
C ARG A 187 1.58 12.99 28.44
N LEU A 188 2.82 12.61 28.15
CA LEU A 188 3.18 12.05 26.85
C LEU A 188 2.56 10.66 26.69
N LEU A 189 2.58 9.85 27.75
CA LEU A 189 1.97 8.53 27.76
C LEU A 189 0.44 8.62 27.66
N TYR A 190 -0.19 9.53 28.42
CA TYR A 190 -1.63 9.76 28.37
C TYR A 190 -2.08 10.19 26.96
N CYS A 191 -1.44 11.21 26.38
CA CYS A 191 -1.74 11.67 25.02
C CYS A 191 -1.51 10.57 23.97
N LYS A 192 -0.47 9.75 24.12
CA LYS A 192 -0.20 8.60 23.23
C LYS A 192 -1.28 7.52 23.33
N LYS A 193 -1.73 7.17 24.54
CA LYS A 193 -2.83 6.21 24.77
C LYS A 193 -4.14 6.75 24.20
N LEU A 194 -4.45 8.03 24.46
CA LEU A 194 -5.67 8.66 23.96
C LEU A 194 -5.70 8.72 22.43
N ALA A 195 -4.62 9.17 21.79
CA ALA A 195 -4.51 9.18 20.33
C ALA A 195 -4.68 7.78 19.74
N THR A 196 -4.13 6.76 20.40
CA THR A 196 -4.28 5.36 19.99
C THR A 196 -5.73 4.88 20.09
N ALA A 197 -6.42 5.20 21.19
CA ALA A 197 -7.82 4.85 21.40
C ALA A 197 -8.72 5.54 20.35
N ILE A 198 -8.54 6.85 20.12
CA ILE A 198 -9.31 7.61 19.12
C ILE A 198 -9.06 7.06 17.71
N ARG A 199 -7.80 6.88 17.29
CA ARG A 199 -7.48 6.29 15.97
C ARG A 199 -8.13 4.93 15.81
N THR A 200 -8.04 4.07 16.83
CA THR A 200 -8.58 2.71 16.77
C THR A 200 -10.10 2.75 16.65
N ARG A 201 -10.76 3.62 17.43
CA ARG A 201 -12.20 3.82 17.34
C ARG A 201 -12.64 4.29 15.97
N VAL A 202 -12.07 5.39 15.46
CA VAL A 202 -12.36 5.94 14.13
C VAL A 202 -12.14 4.87 13.05
N ARG A 203 -11.01 4.18 13.07
CA ARG A 203 -10.71 3.12 12.10
C ARG A 203 -11.79 2.04 12.10
N LEU A 204 -12.20 1.57 13.28
CA LEU A 204 -13.21 0.52 13.41
C LEU A 204 -14.59 1.00 12.95
N GLU A 205 -14.98 2.24 13.26
CA GLU A 205 -16.25 2.82 12.80
C GLU A 205 -16.30 2.82 11.27
N LEU A 206 -15.29 3.40 10.63
CA LEU A 206 -15.21 3.49 9.17
C LEU A 206 -15.20 2.11 8.52
N THR A 207 -14.41 1.17 9.05
CA THR A 207 -14.33 -0.20 8.52
C THR A 207 -15.65 -0.96 8.66
N ARG A 208 -16.34 -0.84 9.80
CA ARG A 208 -17.63 -1.52 10.01
C ARG A 208 -18.75 -0.87 9.21
N LEU A 209 -18.80 0.46 9.15
CA LEU A 209 -19.76 1.19 8.32
C LEU A 209 -19.62 0.82 6.86
N ARG A 210 -18.39 0.72 6.33
CA ARG A 210 -18.18 0.33 4.93
C ARG A 210 -18.67 -1.09 4.63
N LYS A 211 -18.64 -1.99 5.62
CA LYS A 211 -19.20 -3.35 5.48
C LYS A 211 -20.72 -3.40 5.54
N LEU A 212 -21.33 -2.49 6.30
CA LEU A 212 -22.77 -2.47 6.54
C LEU A 212 -23.54 -1.69 5.48
N LEU A 213 -22.96 -0.58 5.00
CA LEU A 213 -23.62 0.36 4.11
C LEU A 213 -23.20 0.13 2.66
N ARG A 214 -24.19 -0.05 1.79
CA ARG A 214 -24.00 -0.03 0.34
C ARG A 214 -24.21 1.41 -0.14
N GLY A 215 -23.29 1.92 -0.95
CA GLY A 215 -23.33 3.28 -1.49
C GLY A 215 -22.46 4.28 -0.72
N ASP A 216 -21.76 5.13 -1.48
CA ASP A 216 -20.75 6.03 -0.93
C ASP A 216 -21.37 7.20 -0.17
N GLU A 217 -22.46 7.81 -0.65
CA GLU A 217 -23.06 8.97 0.01
C GLU A 217 -23.67 8.64 1.39
N LEU A 218 -24.37 7.50 1.51
CA LEU A 218 -24.88 7.02 2.80
C LEU A 218 -23.72 6.69 3.76
N TYR A 219 -22.66 6.08 3.25
CA TYR A 219 -21.44 5.85 4.02
C TYR A 219 -20.82 7.16 4.51
N LEU A 220 -20.67 8.17 3.65
CA LEU A 220 -20.06 9.45 3.98
C LEU A 220 -20.84 10.19 5.08
N ALA A 221 -22.17 10.24 4.96
CA ALA A 221 -23.04 10.85 5.97
C ALA A 221 -22.86 10.17 7.33
N ARG A 222 -22.96 8.84 7.38
CA ARG A 222 -22.86 8.05 8.61
C ARG A 222 -21.46 8.03 9.21
N ALA A 223 -20.42 8.01 8.37
CA ALA A 223 -19.03 8.10 8.79
C ALA A 223 -18.73 9.43 9.48
N ARG A 224 -19.21 10.55 8.91
CA ARG A 224 -19.04 11.88 9.50
C ARG A 224 -19.72 11.99 10.85
N GLU A 225 -20.96 11.51 10.97
CA GLU A 225 -21.66 11.46 12.24
C GLU A 225 -20.85 10.65 13.27
N ALA A 226 -20.51 9.40 12.95
CA ALA A 226 -19.81 8.51 13.86
C ALA A 226 -18.51 9.11 14.39
N VAL A 227 -17.72 9.79 13.53
CA VAL A 227 -16.46 10.43 13.92
C VAL A 227 -16.68 11.61 14.88
N THR A 228 -17.69 12.45 14.64
CA THR A 228 -17.99 13.61 15.49
C THR A 228 -18.32 13.21 16.93
N TYR A 229 -19.00 12.08 17.14
CA TYR A 229 -19.39 11.62 18.48
C TYR A 229 -18.30 10.83 19.23
N VAL A 230 -17.13 10.60 18.63
CA VAL A 230 -16.05 9.83 19.28
C VAL A 230 -15.57 10.52 20.57
N LEU A 231 -15.39 11.84 20.53
CA LEU A 231 -14.89 12.58 21.69
C LEU A 231 -15.90 12.61 22.84
N ASP A 232 -17.19 12.80 22.53
CA ASP A 232 -18.27 12.77 23.53
C ASP A 232 -18.39 11.40 24.20
N CYS A 233 -18.32 10.34 23.40
CA CYS A 233 -18.26 8.97 23.89
C CYS A 233 -17.08 8.74 24.84
N PHE A 234 -15.91 9.34 24.59
CA PHE A 234 -14.72 9.14 25.42
C PHE A 234 -14.79 9.93 26.72
N SER A 235 -15.56 11.03 26.74
CA SER A 235 -15.88 11.79 27.95
C SER A 235 -16.98 11.14 28.80
N GLY A 236 -17.59 10.04 28.34
CA GLY A 236 -18.65 9.32 29.04
C GLY A 236 -20.08 9.67 28.62
N SER A 237 -20.26 10.57 27.64
CA SER A 237 -21.58 10.86 27.07
C SER A 237 -21.90 9.85 25.97
N HIS A 238 -22.85 8.94 26.26
CA HIS A 238 -23.18 7.82 25.38
C HIS A 238 -24.57 7.89 24.75
N ASP A 239 -25.33 8.97 24.96
CA ASP A 239 -26.73 9.10 24.53
C ASP A 239 -26.88 8.90 23.01
N SER A 240 -25.94 9.43 22.25
CA SER A 240 -25.90 9.29 20.79
C SER A 240 -25.26 7.98 20.29
N CYS A 241 -24.57 7.23 21.16
CA CYS A 241 -23.76 6.08 20.74
C CYS A 241 -24.61 4.93 20.19
N LYS A 242 -25.79 4.68 20.75
CA LYS A 242 -26.69 3.60 20.30
C LYS A 242 -27.09 3.74 18.82
N HIS A 243 -27.26 4.98 18.36
CA HIS A 243 -27.76 5.28 17.02
C HIS A 243 -26.67 5.68 16.02
N LYS A 244 -25.56 6.26 16.49
CA LYS A 244 -24.55 6.89 15.63
C LYS A 244 -23.24 6.13 15.55
N SER A 245 -23.05 5.10 16.39
CA SER A 245 -21.83 4.31 16.42
C SER A 245 -22.13 2.83 16.14
N VAL A 246 -21.28 2.20 15.35
CA VAL A 246 -21.29 0.75 15.09
C VAL A 246 -20.19 0.01 15.88
N VAL A 247 -19.52 0.72 16.77
CA VAL A 247 -18.42 0.20 17.61
C VAL A 247 -18.70 0.35 19.10
N CYS A 248 -19.43 1.39 19.53
CA CYS A 248 -19.72 1.61 20.94
C CYS A 248 -20.60 0.50 21.50
N THR A 249 -20.21 0.00 22.66
CA THR A 249 -20.99 -0.99 23.42
C THR A 249 -21.47 -0.44 24.76
N ALA A 250 -21.42 0.88 24.99
CA ALA A 250 -21.83 1.48 26.26
C ALA A 250 -23.29 1.22 26.65
N HIS A 251 -24.13 0.90 25.66
CA HIS A 251 -25.53 0.50 25.87
C HIS A 251 -25.70 -0.99 26.22
N LEU A 252 -24.63 -1.79 26.22
CA LEU A 252 -24.65 -3.22 26.51
C LEU A 252 -24.20 -3.52 27.94
N LYS A 253 -24.77 -4.56 28.55
CA LYS A 253 -24.32 -5.08 29.84
C LYS A 253 -22.86 -5.56 29.73
N GLY A 254 -22.00 -5.15 30.67
CA GLY A 254 -20.57 -5.47 30.65
C GLY A 254 -19.68 -4.47 29.89
N HIS A 255 -20.19 -3.28 29.56
CA HIS A 255 -19.36 -2.21 29.03
C HIS A 255 -18.15 -1.92 29.93
N SER A 256 -16.99 -1.73 29.32
CA SER A 256 -15.73 -1.49 30.02
C SER A 256 -14.94 -0.37 29.36
N THR A 257 -14.41 0.53 30.18
CA THR A 257 -13.54 1.63 29.78
C THR A 257 -12.06 1.24 29.71
N ARG A 258 -11.70 -0.05 29.88
CA ARG A 258 -10.30 -0.53 29.88
C ARG A 258 -9.48 -0.15 28.63
N TYR A 259 -10.15 0.07 27.49
CA TYR A 259 -9.51 0.50 26.25
C TYR A 259 -9.13 2.00 26.23
N LEU A 260 -9.65 2.79 27.17
CA LEU A 260 -9.33 4.20 27.35
C LEU A 260 -8.04 4.37 28.18
N PRO A 261 -7.38 5.54 28.12
CA PRO A 261 -6.23 5.83 28.95
C PRO A 261 -6.51 5.56 30.43
N TYR A 262 -5.73 4.66 31.03
CA TYR A 262 -5.86 4.26 32.44
C TYR A 262 -7.24 3.71 32.82
N GLY A 263 -8.01 3.20 31.85
CA GLY A 263 -9.30 2.56 32.12
C GLY A 263 -10.41 3.51 32.56
N LYS A 264 -10.28 4.83 32.35
CA LYS A 264 -11.24 5.84 32.79
C LYS A 264 -11.73 6.70 31.64
N ASN A 265 -12.92 7.28 31.81
CA ASN A 265 -13.41 8.33 30.91
C ASN A 265 -12.45 9.52 30.92
N VAL A 266 -12.33 10.14 29.76
CA VAL A 266 -11.37 11.21 29.49
C VAL A 266 -12.01 12.53 29.87
N VAL A 267 -11.43 13.24 30.82
CA VAL A 267 -11.89 14.61 31.14
C VAL A 267 -11.35 15.55 30.06
N LEU A 268 -12.24 16.02 29.18
CA LEU A 268 -11.93 16.98 28.12
C LEU A 268 -12.58 18.32 28.44
N SER A 269 -11.77 19.39 28.55
CA SER A 269 -12.33 20.75 28.54
C SER A 269 -12.94 21.08 27.18
N ALA A 270 -13.79 22.12 27.11
CA ALA A 270 -14.34 22.58 25.83
C ALA A 270 -13.23 22.94 24.81
N ALA A 271 -12.14 23.56 25.28
CA ALA A 271 -10.97 23.88 24.47
C ALA A 271 -10.23 22.62 23.97
N ASP A 272 -10.09 21.59 24.83
CA ASP A 272 -9.48 20.32 24.45
C ASP A 272 -10.32 19.59 23.39
N LYS A 273 -11.64 19.54 23.59
CA LYS A 273 -12.59 18.95 22.64
C LYS A 273 -12.49 19.66 21.29
N GLN A 274 -12.49 21.00 21.27
CA GLN A 274 -12.35 21.78 20.04
C GLN A 274 -11.01 21.50 19.32
N LYS A 275 -9.88 21.46 20.05
CA LYS A 275 -8.56 21.14 19.47
C LYS A 275 -8.54 19.76 18.82
N LYS A 276 -9.06 18.73 19.51
CA LYS A 276 -9.13 17.36 18.97
C LYS A 276 -10.12 17.25 17.82
N GLN A 277 -11.26 17.94 17.89
CA GLN A 277 -12.26 17.94 16.84
C GLN A 277 -11.71 18.54 15.54
N LYS A 278 -10.96 19.65 15.61
CA LYS A 278 -10.25 20.22 14.44
C LYS A 278 -9.31 19.20 13.77
N VAL A 279 -8.65 18.35 14.56
CA VAL A 279 -7.80 17.28 14.02
C VAL A 279 -8.66 16.20 13.36
N LEU A 280 -9.77 15.78 13.98
CA LEU A 280 -10.70 14.83 13.38
C LEU A 280 -11.28 15.36 12.07
N ASP A 281 -11.74 16.61 12.03
CA ASP A 281 -12.31 17.24 10.84
C ASP A 281 -11.27 17.36 9.72
N LYS A 282 -9.99 17.62 10.06
CA LYS A 282 -8.91 17.68 9.08
C LYS A 282 -8.67 16.34 8.37
N TYR A 283 -8.79 15.21 9.08
CA TYR A 283 -8.43 13.87 8.59
C TYR A 283 -9.63 12.98 8.25
N CYS A 284 -10.82 13.35 8.71
CA CYS A 284 -12.08 12.63 8.56
C CYS A 284 -13.24 13.57 8.18
N GLY A 285 -12.93 14.77 7.69
CA GLY A 285 -13.92 15.63 7.02
C GLY A 285 -14.40 15.00 5.70
N VAL A 286 -15.50 15.52 5.15
CA VAL A 286 -16.20 14.96 3.99
C VAL A 286 -15.25 14.65 2.83
N GLN A 287 -14.38 15.60 2.45
CA GLN A 287 -13.44 15.38 1.35
C GLN A 287 -12.42 14.27 1.65
N GLN A 288 -11.89 14.20 2.88
CA GLN A 288 -10.94 13.14 3.23
C GLN A 288 -11.62 11.76 3.29
N LEU A 289 -12.87 11.71 3.77
CA LEU A 289 -13.65 10.48 3.76
C LEU A 289 -13.96 10.03 2.33
N ARG A 290 -14.26 10.95 1.42
CA ARG A 290 -14.44 10.66 -0.01
C ARG A 290 -13.14 10.15 -0.64
N ASP A 291 -12.02 10.79 -0.35
CA ASP A 291 -10.69 10.36 -0.82
C ASP A 291 -10.23 9.02 -0.22
N THR A 292 -10.91 8.49 0.80
CA THR A 292 -10.53 7.24 1.49
C THR A 292 -11.68 6.22 1.58
N VAL A 293 -12.77 6.42 0.84
CA VAL A 293 -14.03 5.66 0.97
C VAL A 293 -13.85 4.16 0.74
N GLN A 294 -12.95 3.78 -0.17
CA GLN A 294 -12.67 2.37 -0.47
C GLN A 294 -11.79 1.69 0.60
N LEU A 295 -11.29 2.44 1.59
CA LEU A 295 -10.41 1.95 2.66
C LEU A 295 -9.15 1.23 2.15
N HIS A 296 -8.76 1.51 0.90
CA HIS A 296 -7.57 0.96 0.29
C HIS A 296 -6.32 1.35 1.05
N ASN A 297 -5.32 0.48 0.99
CA ASN A 297 -4.01 0.69 1.60
C ASN A 297 -2.92 0.46 0.55
N THR A 298 -1.69 0.88 0.86
CA THR A 298 -0.48 0.68 0.04
C THR A 298 0.44 -0.42 0.59
N ASN A 299 -0.05 -1.25 1.53
CA ASN A 299 0.78 -2.19 2.29
C ASN A 299 1.42 -3.26 1.40
N ARG A 300 0.81 -3.58 0.25
CA ARG A 300 1.32 -4.64 -0.62
C ARG A 300 2.44 -4.10 -1.51
N CYS A 301 2.39 -2.85 -1.97
CA CYS A 301 3.55 -2.14 -2.49
C CYS A 301 4.69 -2.06 -1.46
N GLU A 302 4.42 -1.64 -0.22
CA GLU A 302 5.44 -1.60 0.85
C GLU A 302 6.08 -2.99 1.08
N ASN A 303 5.28 -4.06 1.06
CA ASN A 303 5.77 -5.43 1.16
C ASN A 303 6.66 -5.80 -0.03
N MET A 304 6.30 -5.36 -1.24
CA MET A 304 7.08 -5.63 -2.43
C MET A 304 8.38 -4.82 -2.47
N HIS A 305 8.39 -3.59 -1.96
CA HIS A 305 9.61 -2.82 -1.73
C HIS A 305 10.56 -3.58 -0.80
N SER A 306 10.04 -4.07 0.33
CA SER A 306 10.81 -4.88 1.28
C SER A 306 11.35 -6.17 0.63
N ARG A 307 10.55 -6.81 -0.25
CA ARG A 307 11.00 -7.97 -1.02
C ARG A 307 12.11 -7.59 -2.00
N LEU A 308 11.96 -6.53 -2.80
CA LEU A 308 13.00 -6.05 -3.71
C LEU A 308 14.30 -5.81 -2.95
N PHE A 309 14.25 -5.13 -1.79
CA PHE A 309 15.46 -4.79 -1.05
C PHE A 309 16.18 -5.99 -0.41
N SER A 310 15.56 -7.18 -0.40
CA SER A 310 16.27 -8.43 -0.13
C SER A 310 17.12 -8.94 -1.31
N TYR A 311 16.79 -8.52 -2.54
CA TYR A 311 17.56 -8.80 -3.76
C TYR A 311 18.51 -7.66 -4.13
N ALA A 312 18.08 -6.41 -3.95
CA ALA A 312 18.78 -5.20 -4.34
C ALA A 312 18.81 -4.20 -3.16
N PRO A 313 19.76 -4.31 -2.22
CA PRO A 313 19.81 -3.46 -1.04
C PRO A 313 19.88 -1.97 -1.39
N LYS A 314 19.21 -1.12 -0.59
CA LYS A 314 19.11 0.33 -0.84
C LYS A 314 20.43 1.06 -0.95
N SER A 315 21.46 0.58 -0.25
CA SER A 315 22.81 1.17 -0.21
C SER A 315 23.66 0.85 -1.44
N MET A 316 23.17 0.00 -2.34
CA MET A 316 23.90 -0.47 -3.52
C MET A 316 23.16 -0.11 -4.80
N VAL A 317 23.93 0.19 -5.84
CA VAL A 317 23.41 0.43 -7.19
C VAL A 317 23.86 -0.64 -8.15
N TRP A 318 22.98 -1.00 -9.09
CA TRP A 318 23.09 -2.18 -9.94
C TRP A 318 23.03 -1.77 -11.41
N LYS A 319 24.18 -1.51 -12.03
CA LYS A 319 24.25 -0.96 -13.40
C LYS A 319 23.56 -1.82 -14.47
N ARG A 320 23.54 -3.15 -14.31
CA ARG A 320 23.02 -4.08 -15.33
C ARG A 320 21.87 -4.96 -14.85
N SER A 321 21.93 -5.45 -13.62
CA SER A 321 21.00 -6.48 -13.12
C SER A 321 19.79 -5.90 -12.39
N PHE A 322 19.69 -4.58 -12.16
CA PHE A 322 18.60 -3.99 -11.39
C PHE A 322 17.23 -4.42 -11.91
N THR A 323 17.04 -4.33 -13.23
CA THR A 323 15.79 -4.71 -13.90
C THR A 323 15.43 -6.18 -13.65
N ALA A 324 16.39 -7.09 -13.80
CA ALA A 324 16.20 -8.51 -13.53
C ALA A 324 15.88 -8.79 -12.05
N LEU A 325 16.51 -8.08 -11.11
CA LEU A 325 16.20 -8.20 -9.67
C LEU A 325 14.78 -7.71 -9.36
N CYS A 326 14.33 -6.63 -10.00
CA CYS A 326 12.96 -6.12 -9.89
C CYS A 326 11.92 -7.13 -10.41
N TYR A 327 12.17 -7.73 -11.57
CA TYR A 327 11.29 -8.77 -12.11
C TYR A 327 11.34 -10.07 -11.30
N SER A 328 12.49 -10.43 -10.73
CA SER A 328 12.60 -11.57 -9.80
C SER A 328 11.74 -11.37 -8.55
N ALA A 329 11.78 -10.17 -7.95
CA ALA A 329 10.94 -9.83 -6.81
C ALA A 329 9.43 -9.88 -7.16
N THR A 330 9.08 -9.43 -8.37
CA THR A 330 7.71 -9.43 -8.91
C THR A 330 7.20 -10.84 -9.17
N LEU A 331 8.03 -11.71 -9.73
CA LEU A 331 7.72 -13.12 -9.91
C LEU A 331 7.45 -13.80 -8.57
N GLY A 332 8.35 -13.63 -7.60
CA GLY A 332 8.16 -14.14 -6.23
C GLY A 332 6.93 -13.57 -5.52
N ALA A 333 6.48 -12.37 -5.88
CA ALA A 333 5.21 -11.80 -5.40
C ALA A 333 3.99 -12.46 -6.01
N SER A 334 4.10 -12.91 -7.26
CA SER A 334 3.00 -13.47 -8.05
C SER A 334 2.77 -14.95 -7.76
N VAL A 335 3.84 -15.76 -7.80
CA VAL A 335 3.75 -17.22 -7.69
C VAL A 335 4.25 -17.77 -6.35
N GLY A 336 4.84 -16.93 -5.51
CA GLY A 336 5.48 -17.34 -4.25
C GLY A 336 6.96 -17.67 -4.42
N ARG A 337 7.70 -17.64 -3.30
CA ARG A 337 9.17 -17.75 -3.31
C ARG A 337 9.67 -19.10 -3.87
N GLY A 338 9.07 -20.21 -3.46
CA GLY A 338 9.50 -21.55 -3.87
C GLY A 338 9.35 -21.75 -5.37
N LEU A 339 8.15 -21.53 -5.90
CA LEU A 339 7.88 -21.63 -7.33
C LEU A 339 8.72 -20.63 -8.15
N SER A 340 8.89 -19.39 -7.67
CA SER A 340 9.73 -18.42 -8.38
C SER A 340 11.19 -18.88 -8.47
N LEU A 341 11.73 -19.52 -7.43
CA LEU A 341 13.09 -20.05 -7.43
C LEU A 341 13.24 -21.15 -8.47
N LEU A 342 12.29 -22.09 -8.53
CA LEU A 342 12.30 -23.18 -9.50
C LEU A 342 12.17 -22.66 -10.94
N GLN A 343 11.30 -21.69 -11.17
CA GLN A 343 11.14 -21.06 -12.48
C GLN A 343 12.41 -20.32 -12.93
N LEU A 344 13.05 -19.57 -12.01
CA LEU A 344 14.32 -18.90 -12.28
C LEU A 344 15.44 -19.91 -12.58
N ALA A 345 15.54 -20.99 -11.79
CA ALA A 345 16.54 -22.04 -11.99
C ALA A 345 16.39 -22.71 -13.36
N GLY A 346 15.15 -23.07 -13.76
CA GLY A 346 14.88 -23.63 -15.08
C GLY A 346 15.28 -22.70 -16.22
N ARG A 347 15.08 -21.38 -16.07
CA ARG A 347 15.55 -20.38 -17.06
C ARG A 347 17.06 -20.26 -17.12
N CYS A 348 17.75 -20.46 -16.00
CA CYS A 348 19.20 -20.55 -15.96
C CYS A 348 19.75 -21.89 -16.51
N GLY A 349 18.90 -22.78 -17.03
CA GLY A 349 19.29 -24.10 -17.52
C GLY A 349 19.54 -25.13 -16.42
N ILE A 350 19.09 -24.85 -15.20
CA ILE A 350 19.16 -25.78 -14.07
C ILE A 350 17.83 -26.53 -14.00
N ASN A 351 17.83 -27.77 -14.47
CA ASN A 351 16.69 -28.67 -14.34
C ASN A 351 16.68 -29.24 -12.93
N ILE A 352 15.62 -28.94 -12.18
CA ILE A 352 15.41 -29.43 -10.82
C ILE A 352 14.18 -30.34 -10.84
N GLU A 353 14.38 -31.63 -10.61
CA GLU A 353 13.33 -32.63 -10.54
C GLU A 353 12.58 -32.59 -9.20
N ALA A 354 11.38 -33.16 -9.15
CA ALA A 354 10.58 -33.19 -7.91
C ALA A 354 11.23 -34.01 -6.78
N SER A 355 12.07 -34.98 -7.15
CA SER A 355 12.87 -35.80 -6.26
C SER A 355 14.00 -35.01 -5.60
N ASP A 356 14.48 -33.93 -6.22
CA ASP A 356 15.68 -33.20 -5.77
C ASP A 356 15.48 -32.54 -4.40
N PRO A 357 16.52 -32.54 -3.54
CA PRO A 357 16.49 -31.84 -2.26
C PRO A 357 16.13 -30.36 -2.39
N MET A 358 16.60 -29.70 -3.45
CA MET A 358 16.30 -28.29 -3.72
C MET A 358 14.82 -28.06 -4.02
N TYR A 359 14.17 -28.94 -4.78
CA TYR A 359 12.73 -28.86 -5.03
C TYR A 359 11.93 -29.02 -3.75
N ARG A 360 12.24 -30.06 -2.97
CA ARG A 360 11.58 -30.33 -1.68
C ARG A 360 11.71 -29.13 -0.73
N TYR A 361 12.90 -28.55 -0.63
CA TYR A 361 13.16 -27.37 0.18
C TYR A 361 12.37 -26.12 -0.29
N ALA A 362 12.35 -25.88 -1.61
CA ALA A 362 11.61 -24.77 -2.20
C ALA A 362 10.11 -24.87 -1.91
N MET A 363 9.53 -26.06 -2.09
CA MET A 363 8.11 -26.32 -1.84
C MET A 363 7.76 -26.30 -0.35
N PHE A 364 8.64 -26.83 0.51
CA PHE A 364 8.50 -26.74 1.96
C PHE A 364 8.42 -25.29 2.43
N THR A 365 9.37 -24.45 2.00
CA THR A 365 9.41 -23.02 2.35
C THR A 365 8.14 -22.30 1.89
N GLN A 366 7.65 -22.62 0.70
CA GLN A 366 6.41 -22.06 0.18
C GLN A 366 5.18 -22.48 1.00
N ASN A 367 5.07 -23.76 1.35
CA ASN A 367 3.96 -24.29 2.13
C ASN A 367 3.93 -23.70 3.55
N ILE A 368 5.09 -23.55 4.20
CA ILE A 368 5.21 -22.88 5.50
C ILE A 368 4.76 -21.42 5.42
N ALA A 369 5.22 -20.68 4.40
CA ALA A 369 4.82 -19.29 4.23
C ALA A 369 3.30 -19.13 4.06
N ARG A 370 2.68 -20.04 3.29
CA ARG A 370 1.22 -20.11 3.14
C ARG A 370 0.53 -20.40 4.48
N TYR A 371 0.97 -21.45 5.19
CA TYR A 371 0.43 -21.81 6.51
C TYR A 371 0.48 -20.63 7.49
N HIS A 372 1.61 -19.92 7.59
CA HIS A 372 1.71 -18.76 8.48
C HIS A 372 0.83 -17.58 8.04
N SER A 373 0.65 -17.38 6.73
CA SER A 373 -0.27 -16.38 6.19
C SER A 373 -1.71 -16.69 6.61
N ASP A 374 -2.15 -17.93 6.37
CA ASP A 374 -3.51 -18.37 6.67
C ASP A 374 -3.78 -18.34 8.18
N ARG A 375 -2.83 -18.81 8.99
CA ARG A 375 -2.91 -18.75 10.45
C ARG A 375 -3.05 -17.32 10.98
N LYS A 376 -2.35 -16.34 10.40
CA LYS A 376 -2.46 -14.92 10.79
C LYS A 376 -3.83 -14.31 10.48
N GLN A 377 -4.61 -14.92 9.58
CA GLN A 377 -5.95 -14.46 9.25
C GLN A 377 -7.04 -15.01 10.19
N LYS A 378 -6.78 -16.14 10.86
CA LYS A 378 -7.70 -16.78 11.82
C LYS A 378 -8.01 -15.88 13.02
N HIS A 379 -9.23 -16.00 13.55
CA HIS A 379 -9.72 -15.18 14.66
C HIS A 379 -8.87 -15.35 15.93
N GLU A 380 -8.57 -16.60 16.28
CA GLU A 380 -7.75 -16.99 17.45
C GLU A 380 -6.42 -16.22 17.52
N TYR A 381 -5.71 -16.12 16.40
CA TYR A 381 -4.43 -15.42 16.34
C TYR A 381 -4.58 -13.89 16.43
N LYS A 382 -5.73 -13.35 15.98
CA LYS A 382 -6.03 -11.91 16.06
C LYS A 382 -6.45 -11.50 17.47
N THR A 383 -7.03 -12.40 18.26
CA THR A 383 -7.46 -12.15 19.65
C THR A 383 -6.38 -12.47 20.68
N SER A 384 -5.55 -13.49 20.47
CA SER A 384 -4.49 -13.87 21.43
C SER A 384 -3.34 -12.86 21.54
N ARG A 385 -3.31 -11.84 20.68
CA ARG A 385 -2.28 -10.79 20.65
C ARG A 385 -2.63 -9.56 21.50
N TYR A 386 -3.80 -9.56 22.14
CA TYR A 386 -4.32 -8.44 22.93
C TYR A 386 -4.65 -8.86 24.35
#